data_AF-A0A7X3DKI1-F1
#
_entry.id   AF-A0A7X3DKI1-F1
#
_cell.length_a   1.000
_cell.length_b   1.000
_cell.length_c   1.000
_cell.angle_alpha   90.00
_cell.angle_beta   90.00
_cell.angle_gamma   90.00
#
_symmetry.space_group_name_H-M   'P 1'
#
loop_
_entity.id
_entity.type
_entity.pdbx_description
1 polymer ?
#
loop_
_entity_poly.entity_id
_entity_poly.type
_entity_poly.pdbx_seq_one_letter_code
_entity_poly.pdbx_strand_id
1 'polypeptide(L)'
;MAADTLEFWRAALLREGYSPGTANTHVSAANGLLAYLGRRDLQLIGQLDTEEEIQPELSRTEYLRLLTTARNLGRERTYLMVKVFALTGIRVSELNRVTVRAVEEGRVLTACDGRAQYVLIPACLRKELTVYLRRVGITAGRYLSPEAAAPCGGPR
;
A
#
# COMPACT_ATOMS: atom_id res chain seq x y z
N MET A 1 -22.21 15.08 29.54
CA MET A 1 -21.64 14.03 28.67
C MET A 1 -21.39 12.83 29.56
N ALA A 2 -22.24 11.80 29.47
CA ALA A 2 -22.09 10.59 30.28
C ALA A 2 -20.90 9.77 29.76
N ALA A 3 -20.22 9.03 30.64
CA ALA A 3 -19.06 8.19 30.29
C ALA A 3 -19.36 7.24 29.12
N ASP A 4 -20.61 6.83 28.97
CA ASP A 4 -21.04 5.80 28.01
C ASP A 4 -21.32 6.35 26.59
N THR A 5 -21.10 7.64 26.36
CA THR A 5 -21.41 8.30 25.07
C THR A 5 -20.62 7.67 23.91
N LEU A 6 -19.34 7.34 24.14
CA LEU A 6 -18.50 6.67 23.13
C LEU A 6 -18.89 5.21 22.92
N GLU A 7 -19.39 4.52 23.95
CA GLU A 7 -19.89 3.15 23.80
C GLU A 7 -21.13 3.11 22.92
N PHE A 8 -22.07 4.02 23.17
CA PHE A 8 -23.27 4.15 22.36
C PHE A 8 -22.94 4.52 20.90
N TRP A 9 -21.98 5.44 20.71
CA TRP A 9 -21.54 5.82 19.38
C TRP A 9 -20.85 4.66 18.65
N ARG A 10 -19.96 3.92 19.34
CA ARG A 10 -19.35 2.70 18.79
C ARG A 10 -20.40 1.67 18.38
N ALA A 11 -21.43 1.46 19.20
CA ALA A 11 -22.54 0.56 18.88
C ALA A 11 -23.38 1.07 17.71
N ALA A 12 -23.56 2.38 17.57
CA ALA A 12 -24.24 2.98 16.42
C ALA A 12 -23.47 2.75 15.12
N LEU A 13 -22.14 2.92 15.12
CA LEU A 13 -21.28 2.63 13.96
C LEU A 13 -21.41 1.16 13.52
N LEU A 14 -21.42 0.21 14.46
CA LEU A 14 -21.63 -1.19 14.11
C LEU A 14 -23.01 -1.45 13.51
N ARG A 15 -24.06 -0.79 14.03
CA ARG A 15 -25.42 -0.91 13.52
C ARG A 15 -25.59 -0.32 12.11
N GLU A 16 -24.80 0.69 11.78
CA GLU A 16 -24.71 1.28 10.44
C GLU A 16 -23.90 0.42 9.45
N GLY A 17 -23.31 -0.69 9.92
CA GLY A 17 -22.58 -1.65 9.09
C GLY A 17 -21.09 -1.38 8.95
N TYR A 18 -20.51 -0.47 9.75
CA TYR A 18 -19.06 -0.29 9.77
C TYR A 18 -18.37 -1.51 10.37
N SER A 19 -17.19 -1.86 9.84
CA SER A 19 -16.38 -2.95 10.40
C SER A 19 -15.86 -2.61 11.80
N PRO A 20 -15.59 -3.62 12.66
CA PRO A 20 -14.98 -3.41 13.98
C PRO A 20 -13.69 -2.58 13.93
N GLY A 21 -12.82 -2.82 12.93
CA GLY A 21 -11.59 -2.04 12.72
C GLY A 21 -11.85 -0.57 12.38
N THR A 22 -12.90 -0.29 11.61
CA THR A 22 -13.31 1.10 11.31
C THR A 22 -13.85 1.79 12.56
N ALA A 23 -14.73 1.12 13.30
CA ALA A 23 -15.26 1.63 14.56
C ALA A 23 -14.14 1.91 15.59
N ASN A 24 -13.13 1.04 15.68
CA ASN A 24 -11.95 1.24 16.53
C ASN A 24 -11.13 2.48 16.11
N THR A 25 -10.99 2.73 14.81
CA THR A 25 -10.30 3.92 14.29
C THR A 25 -11.03 5.20 14.69
N HIS A 26 -12.36 5.22 14.55
CA HIS A 26 -13.22 6.33 14.99
C HIS A 26 -13.10 6.59 16.49
N VAL A 27 -13.20 5.56 17.32
CA VAL A 27 -13.03 5.67 18.79
C VAL A 27 -11.63 6.14 19.16
N SER A 28 -10.59 5.68 18.45
CA SER A 28 -9.20 6.10 18.69
C SER A 28 -8.99 7.60 18.43
N ALA A 29 -9.57 8.12 17.34
CA ALA A 29 -9.53 9.56 17.04
C ALA A 29 -10.25 10.38 18.12
N ALA A 30 -11.43 9.95 18.56
CA ALA A 30 -12.18 10.61 19.63
C ALA A 30 -11.44 10.56 20.98
N ASN A 31 -10.84 9.42 21.34
CA ASN A 31 -10.00 9.29 22.53
C ASN A 31 -8.79 10.23 22.46
N GLY A 32 -8.14 10.38 21.30
CA GLY A 32 -7.05 11.34 21.11
C GLY A 32 -7.47 12.79 21.38
N LEU A 33 -8.63 13.20 20.87
CA LEU A 33 -9.20 14.53 21.14
C LEU A 33 -9.49 14.73 22.64
N LEU A 34 -10.10 13.75 23.29
CA LEU A 34 -10.40 13.83 24.73
C LEU A 34 -9.14 13.88 25.59
N ALA A 35 -8.08 13.16 25.20
CA ALA A 35 -6.78 13.27 25.87
C ALA A 35 -6.21 14.69 25.76
N TYR A 36 -6.29 15.30 24.57
CA TYR A 36 -5.84 16.67 24.34
C TYR A 36 -6.62 17.69 25.18
N LEU A 37 -7.93 17.48 25.33
CA LEU A 37 -8.80 18.30 26.18
C LEU A 37 -8.66 18.00 27.69
N GLY A 38 -7.78 17.06 28.09
CA GLY A 38 -7.59 16.66 29.48
C GLY A 38 -8.76 15.82 30.06
N ARG A 39 -9.70 15.38 29.22
CA ARG A 39 -10.91 14.65 29.60
C ARG A 39 -10.74 13.14 29.45
N ARG A 40 -9.72 12.60 30.11
CA ARG A 40 -9.42 11.15 30.08
C ARG A 40 -10.52 10.31 30.74
N ASP A 41 -11.31 10.91 31.63
CA ASP A 41 -12.49 10.33 32.28
C ASP A 41 -13.60 9.93 31.29
N LEU A 42 -13.59 10.50 30.08
CA LEU A 42 -14.58 10.22 29.04
C LEU A 42 -14.07 9.28 27.94
N GLN A 43 -12.85 8.77 28.06
CA GLN A 43 -12.28 7.89 27.04
C GLN A 43 -12.86 6.49 27.15
N LEU A 44 -13.08 5.88 25.99
CA LEU A 44 -13.48 4.48 25.93
C LEU A 44 -12.25 3.59 25.94
N ILE A 45 -12.13 2.74 26.96
CA ILE A 45 -11.07 1.75 27.12
C ILE A 45 -11.50 0.44 26.45
N GLY A 46 -10.59 -0.16 25.69
CA GLY A 46 -10.83 -1.43 24.98
C GLY A 46 -11.28 -1.23 23.54
N GLN A 47 -10.67 -2.01 22.65
CA GLN A 47 -11.01 -2.07 21.23
C GLN A 47 -11.87 -3.30 20.99
N LEU A 48 -12.73 -3.25 19.96
CA LEU A 48 -13.44 -4.43 19.48
C LEU A 48 -12.42 -5.37 18.84
N ASP A 49 -12.60 -6.68 19.04
CA ASP A 49 -11.81 -7.66 18.31
C ASP A 49 -12.08 -7.48 16.82
N THR A 50 -11.00 -7.29 16.08
CA THR A 50 -11.05 -7.31 14.62
C THR A 50 -10.62 -8.71 14.24
N GLU A 51 -11.53 -9.51 13.70
CA GLU A 51 -11.13 -10.76 13.06
C GLU A 51 -10.03 -10.41 12.05
N GLU A 52 -8.88 -11.08 12.14
CA GLU A 52 -7.85 -10.91 11.13
C GLU A 52 -8.45 -11.33 9.80
N GLU A 53 -8.77 -10.35 8.96
CA GLU A 53 -9.16 -10.60 7.58
C GLU A 53 -7.97 -11.33 6.96
N ILE A 54 -8.11 -12.65 6.78
CA ILE A 54 -7.05 -13.51 6.26
C ILE A 54 -6.69 -12.93 4.90
N GLN A 55 -5.58 -12.19 4.84
CA GLN A 55 -5.08 -11.71 3.57
C GLN A 55 -4.64 -12.95 2.80
N PRO A 56 -5.26 -13.24 1.64
CA PRO A 56 -4.90 -14.43 0.89
C PRO A 56 -3.42 -14.36 0.51
N GLU A 57 -2.62 -15.25 1.08
CA GLU A 57 -1.20 -15.35 0.75
C GLU A 57 -1.04 -15.95 -0.64
N LEU A 58 -0.29 -15.28 -1.50
CA LEU A 58 -0.04 -15.76 -2.86
C LEU A 58 0.91 -16.97 -2.80
N SER A 59 0.42 -18.14 -3.19
CA SER A 59 1.27 -19.33 -3.28
C SER A 59 2.32 -19.16 -4.38
N ARG A 60 3.43 -19.89 -4.25
CA ARG A 60 4.50 -19.89 -5.26
C ARG A 60 3.99 -20.24 -6.66
N THR A 61 3.04 -21.16 -6.76
CA THR A 61 2.45 -21.60 -8.03
C THR A 61 1.59 -20.50 -8.65
N GLU A 62 0.78 -19.80 -7.86
CA GLU A 62 -0.02 -18.66 -8.31
C GLU A 62 0.87 -17.50 -8.78
N TYR A 63 1.93 -17.21 -8.02
CA TYR A 63 2.94 -16.22 -8.42
C TYR A 63 3.55 -16.53 -9.79
N LEU A 64 4.00 -17.76 -10.00
CA LEU A 64 4.61 -18.18 -11.27
C LEU A 64 3.60 -18.15 -12.42
N ARG A 65 2.34 -18.55 -12.17
CA ARG A 65 1.25 -18.42 -13.16
C ARG A 65 1.02 -16.97 -13.55
N LEU A 66 0.95 -16.06 -12.57
CA LEU A 66 0.73 -14.64 -12.82
C LEU A 66 1.87 -14.02 -13.64
N LEU A 67 3.12 -14.37 -13.32
CA LEU A 67 4.29 -13.99 -14.12
C LEU A 67 4.26 -14.54 -15.55
N THR A 68 3.87 -15.81 -15.71
CA THR A 68 3.79 -16.46 -17.02
C THR A 68 2.71 -15.81 -17.89
N THR A 69 1.54 -15.57 -17.33
CA THR A 69 0.43 -14.89 -18.02
C THR A 69 0.84 -13.47 -18.43
N ALA A 70 1.48 -12.71 -17.55
CA ALA A 70 1.94 -11.36 -17.88
C ALA A 70 2.97 -11.36 -19.03
N ARG A 71 3.89 -12.33 -19.05
CA ARG A 71 4.83 -12.51 -20.17
C ARG A 71 4.13 -12.88 -21.47
N ASN A 72 3.22 -13.84 -21.44
CA ASN A 72 2.50 -14.32 -22.63
C ASN A 72 1.62 -13.23 -23.26
N LEU A 73 1.07 -12.34 -22.43
CA LEU A 73 0.29 -11.19 -22.89
C LEU A 73 1.13 -9.99 -23.32
N GLY A 74 2.47 -10.09 -23.31
CA GLY A 74 3.37 -8.97 -23.61
C GLY A 74 3.28 -7.82 -22.59
N ARG A 75 2.66 -8.04 -21.42
CA ARG A 75 2.48 -7.05 -20.36
C ARG A 75 3.70 -6.98 -19.46
N GLU A 76 4.82 -6.59 -20.06
CA GLU A 76 6.13 -6.62 -19.40
C GLU A 76 6.21 -5.66 -18.20
N ARG A 77 5.52 -4.52 -18.26
CA ARG A 77 5.42 -3.60 -17.12
C ARG A 77 4.73 -4.26 -15.93
N THR A 78 3.62 -4.95 -16.15
CA THR A 78 2.91 -5.71 -15.11
C THR A 78 3.79 -6.84 -14.56
N TYR A 79 4.49 -7.55 -15.44
CA TYR A 79 5.43 -8.60 -15.05
C TYR A 79 6.52 -8.09 -14.09
N LEU A 80 7.14 -6.95 -14.40
CA LEU A 80 8.17 -6.35 -13.56
C LEU A 80 7.61 -5.79 -12.24
N MET A 81 6.41 -5.20 -12.25
CA MET A 81 5.74 -4.75 -11.02
C MET A 81 5.54 -5.90 -10.03
N VAL A 82 5.02 -7.02 -10.52
CA VAL A 82 4.76 -8.21 -9.70
C VAL A 82 6.08 -8.71 -9.09
N LYS A 83 7.16 -8.74 -9.87
CA LYS A 83 8.49 -9.08 -9.35
C LYS A 83 8.99 -8.09 -8.31
N VAL A 84 8.80 -6.79 -8.51
CA VAL A 84 9.20 -5.77 -7.52
C VAL A 84 8.49 -6.04 -6.20
N PHE A 85 7.17 -6.18 -6.19
CA PHE A 85 6.42 -6.44 -4.96
C PHE A 85 6.87 -7.73 -4.27
N ALA A 86 6.94 -8.83 -5.02
CA ALA A 86 7.29 -10.13 -4.44
C ALA A 86 8.73 -10.22 -3.92
N LEU A 87 9.68 -9.51 -4.56
CA LEU A 87 11.11 -9.64 -4.24
C LEU A 87 11.64 -8.56 -3.31
N THR A 88 10.92 -7.44 -3.16
CA THR A 88 11.36 -6.32 -2.32
C THR A 88 10.40 -6.06 -1.15
N GLY A 89 9.16 -6.56 -1.20
CA GLY A 89 8.18 -6.35 -0.13
C GLY A 89 7.74 -4.90 0.05
N ILE A 90 8.03 -4.01 -0.91
CA ILE A 90 7.60 -2.60 -0.83
C ILE A 90 6.08 -2.50 -0.94
N ARG A 91 5.48 -1.50 -0.31
CA ARG A 91 4.05 -1.23 -0.44
C ARG A 91 3.74 -0.53 -1.76
N VAL A 92 2.49 -0.60 -2.21
CA VAL A 92 2.02 0.09 -3.43
C VAL A 92 2.24 1.60 -3.34
N SER A 93 2.10 2.19 -2.17
CA SER A 93 2.36 3.62 -1.93
C SER A 93 3.83 4.02 -2.09
N GLU A 94 4.76 3.06 -1.96
CA GLU A 94 6.21 3.26 -2.05
C GLU A 94 6.75 2.96 -3.44
N LEU A 95 5.91 2.43 -4.33
CA LEU A 95 6.25 2.11 -5.70
C LEU A 95 6.72 3.35 -6.49
N ASN A 96 6.27 4.54 -6.11
CA ASN A 96 6.76 5.80 -6.69
C ASN A 96 8.22 6.11 -6.38
N ARG A 97 8.80 5.46 -5.37
CA ARG A 97 10.20 5.61 -4.99
C ARG A 97 11.13 4.68 -5.76
N VAL A 98 10.58 3.72 -6.50
CA VAL A 98 11.33 2.94 -7.49
C VAL A 98 11.60 3.85 -8.69
N THR A 99 12.72 4.55 -8.64
CA THR A 99 13.20 5.46 -9.70
C THR A 99 14.32 4.81 -10.49
N VAL A 100 14.67 5.37 -11.66
CA VAL A 100 15.85 4.94 -12.43
C VAL A 100 17.10 4.89 -11.53
N ARG A 101 17.31 5.95 -10.75
CA ARG A 101 18.40 6.05 -9.77
C ARG A 101 18.35 4.95 -8.70
N ALA A 102 17.17 4.64 -8.17
CA ALA A 102 17.01 3.57 -7.19
C ALA A 102 17.39 2.19 -7.77
N VAL A 103 17.02 1.95 -9.05
CA VAL A 103 17.41 0.74 -9.78
C VAL A 103 18.93 0.69 -9.97
N GLU A 104 19.56 1.79 -10.39
CA GLU A 104 21.01 1.88 -10.57
C GLU A 104 21.78 1.65 -9.26
N GLU A 105 21.36 2.32 -8.18
CA GLU A 105 21.91 2.14 -6.83
C GLU A 105 21.61 0.75 -6.25
N GLY A 106 20.62 0.03 -6.80
CA GLY A 106 20.21 -1.30 -6.35
C GLY A 106 19.47 -1.29 -5.01
N ARG A 107 18.86 -0.16 -4.62
CA ARG A 107 18.13 -0.01 -3.36
C ARG A 107 17.02 1.03 -3.46
N VAL A 108 15.93 0.81 -2.73
CA VAL A 108 14.77 1.70 -2.65
C VAL A 108 14.63 2.20 -1.22
N LEU A 109 14.42 3.50 -1.04
CA LEU A 109 14.15 4.09 0.27
C LEU A 109 12.66 3.94 0.61
N THR A 110 12.31 3.04 1.53
CA THR A 110 10.94 2.87 2.04
C THR A 110 10.76 3.61 3.36
N ALA A 111 9.52 3.85 3.77
CA ALA A 111 9.20 4.53 5.03
C ALA A 111 8.08 3.78 5.78
N CYS A 112 8.43 2.72 6.50
CA CYS A 112 7.49 2.03 7.38
C CYS A 112 7.36 2.82 8.69
N ASP A 113 6.13 3.16 9.07
CA ASP A 113 5.79 3.72 10.39
C ASP A 113 6.62 4.96 10.80
N GLY A 114 6.91 5.82 9.82
CA GLY A 114 7.69 7.04 10.02
C GLY A 114 9.21 6.85 10.06
N ARG A 115 9.71 5.61 9.93
CA ARG A 115 11.15 5.31 9.87
C ARG A 115 11.58 5.02 8.43
N ALA A 116 12.55 5.78 7.94
CA ALA A 116 13.13 5.57 6.62
C ALA A 116 14.12 4.39 6.66
N GLN A 117 13.96 3.43 5.75
CA GLN A 117 14.86 2.28 5.62
C GLN A 117 15.16 1.98 4.14
N TYR A 118 16.31 1.38 3.87
CA TYR A 118 16.66 0.94 2.53
C TYR A 118 16.31 -0.53 2.34
N VAL A 119 15.58 -0.81 1.27
CA VAL A 119 15.29 -2.16 0.77
C VAL A 119 16.19 -2.44 -0.42
N LEU A 120 16.89 -3.57 -0.40
CA LEU A 120 17.76 -3.99 -1.50
C LEU A 120 16.94 -4.52 -2.68
N ILE A 121 17.35 -4.15 -3.90
CA ILE A 121 16.83 -4.72 -5.13
C ILE A 121 17.73 -5.90 -5.52
N PRO A 122 17.21 -7.14 -5.58
CA PRO A 122 18.01 -8.28 -6.00
C PRO A 122 18.65 -8.07 -7.38
N ALA A 123 19.89 -8.55 -7.55
CA ALA A 123 20.68 -8.29 -8.76
C ALA A 123 20.00 -8.77 -10.07
N CYS A 124 19.24 -9.87 -10.00
CA CYS A 124 18.46 -10.37 -11.13
C CYS A 124 17.35 -9.39 -11.53
N LEU A 125 16.58 -8.88 -10.57
CA LEU A 125 15.53 -7.89 -10.79
C LEU A 125 16.11 -6.57 -11.30
N ARG A 126 17.24 -6.11 -10.74
CA ARG A 126 17.93 -4.91 -11.21
C ARG A 126 18.30 -5.00 -12.69
N LYS A 127 18.84 -6.13 -13.15
CA LYS A 127 19.19 -6.36 -14.56
C LYS A 127 17.95 -6.24 -15.46
N GLU A 128 16.87 -6.91 -15.10
CA GLU A 128 15.62 -6.87 -15.88
C GLU A 128 15.02 -5.46 -15.93
N LEU A 129 14.97 -4.75 -14.80
CA LEU A 129 14.52 -3.36 -14.74
C LEU A 129 15.40 -2.44 -15.60
N THR A 130 16.72 -2.63 -15.57
CA THR A 130 17.66 -1.83 -16.38
C THR A 130 17.44 -2.05 -17.88
N VAL A 131 17.26 -3.30 -18.30
CA VAL A 131 16.97 -3.65 -19.71
C VAL A 131 15.66 -3.01 -20.15
N TYR A 132 14.62 -3.10 -19.32
CA TYR A 132 13.33 -2.49 -19.60
C TYR A 132 13.42 -0.96 -19.72
N LEU A 133 14.06 -0.29 -18.74
CA LEU A 133 14.22 1.16 -18.72
C LEU A 133 14.93 1.68 -19.97
N ARG A 134 15.99 0.98 -20.41
CA ARG A 134 16.70 1.29 -21.65
C ARG A 134 15.82 1.14 -22.88
N ARG A 135 15.05 0.05 -22.98
CA ARG A 135 14.18 -0.20 -24.14
C ARG A 135 13.03 0.81 -24.24
N VAL A 136 12.48 1.25 -23.11
CA VAL A 136 11.38 2.23 -23.06
C VAL A 136 11.90 3.68 -23.11
N GLY A 137 13.21 3.90 -23.03
CA GLY A 137 13.82 5.23 -23.09
C GLY A 137 13.61 6.08 -21.84
N ILE A 138 13.32 5.46 -20.69
CA ILE A 138 13.15 6.18 -19.42
C ILE A 138 14.54 6.40 -18.82
N THR A 139 15.06 7.62 -18.97
CA THR A 139 16.41 8.01 -18.53
C THR A 139 16.43 8.76 -17.20
N ALA A 140 15.28 9.27 -16.74
CA ALA A 140 15.15 9.95 -15.46
C ALA A 140 13.72 9.82 -14.89
N GLY A 141 13.61 9.94 -13.57
CA GLY A 141 12.32 9.96 -12.88
C GLY A 141 11.81 8.59 -12.43
N ARG A 142 10.49 8.50 -12.23
CA ARG A 142 9.81 7.31 -11.69
C ARG A 142 9.81 6.21 -12.76
N TYR A 143 10.14 4.98 -12.36
CA TYR A 143 9.98 3.78 -13.20
C TYR A 143 8.54 3.62 -13.73
N LEU A 144 7.59 4.24 -13.02
CA LEU A 144 6.16 4.20 -13.26
C LEU A 144 5.56 5.60 -13.33
N SER A 145 5.83 6.34 -14.39
CA SER A 145 4.88 7.38 -14.79
C SER A 145 3.57 6.67 -15.16
N PRO A 146 2.38 7.10 -14.69
CA PRO A 146 1.15 6.67 -15.35
C PRO A 146 1.34 6.93 -16.84
N GLU A 147 1.02 5.95 -17.67
CA GLU A 147 0.77 6.25 -19.09
C GLU A 147 -0.19 7.43 -19.04
N ALA A 148 0.23 8.59 -19.54
CA ALA A 148 -0.66 9.72 -19.66
C ALA A 148 -1.89 9.14 -20.36
N ALA A 149 -3.02 9.11 -19.65
CA ALA A 149 -4.26 8.69 -20.24
C ALA A 149 -4.34 9.48 -21.54
N ALA A 150 -4.28 8.79 -22.68
CA ALA A 150 -4.71 9.40 -23.91
C ALA A 150 -6.06 10.03 -23.55
N PRO A 151 -6.28 11.33 -23.81
CA PRO A 151 -7.55 11.97 -23.48
C PRO A 151 -8.64 11.27 -24.30
N CYS A 152 -9.22 10.23 -23.71
CA CYS A 152 -10.38 9.55 -24.22
C CYS A 152 -11.56 10.48 -24.01
N GLY A 153 -11.84 11.27 -25.04
CA GLY A 153 -13.18 11.72 -25.38
C GLY A 153 -13.65 13.02 -24.72
N GLY A 154 -13.93 14.01 -25.55
CA GLY A 154 -14.94 15.04 -25.32
C GLY A 154 -15.38 15.64 -26.67
N PRO A 155 -16.68 15.82 -26.92
CA PRO A 155 -17.28 15.62 -28.24
C PRO A 155 -17.35 16.89 -29.11
N ARG A 156 -17.26 16.69 -30.43
CA ARG A 156 -18.25 17.14 -31.44
C ARG A 156 -17.81 16.72 -32.83
#